data_AF-A0A329ZL26-F1
#
_entry.id   AF-A0A329ZL26-F1
#
_cell.length_a   1.000
_cell.length_b   1.000
_cell.length_c   1.000
_cell.angle_alpha   90.00
_cell.angle_beta   90.00
_cell.angle_gamma   90.00
#
_symmetry.space_group_name_H-M   'P 1'
#
loop_
_entity.id
_entity.type
_entity.pdbx_description
1 polymer ?
#
loop_
_entity_poly.entity_id
_entity_poly.type
_entity_poly.pdbx_seq_one_letter_code
_entity_poly.pdbx_strand_id
1 'polypeptide(L)'
;MQNTDTQKWLDKLKVALLSHDETTAFELSQNLPEGLSQDSLESQLQAKELLSQVIELLEKCKEESKQKLEQIKAAKAFLQN
;
A
#
# COMPACT_ATOMS: atom_id res chain seq x y z
N MET A 1 28.49 5.41 -1.76
CA MET A 1 27.52 6.49 -2.04
C MET A 1 26.15 5.89 -1.82
N GLN A 2 25.40 6.35 -0.81
CA GLN A 2 24.04 5.83 -0.57
C GLN A 2 23.16 6.27 -1.74
N ASN A 3 22.45 5.33 -2.37
CA ASN A 3 21.43 5.64 -3.36
C ASN A 3 20.28 6.33 -2.62
N THR A 4 20.30 7.66 -2.59
CA THR A 4 19.26 8.51 -1.97
C THR A 4 17.86 8.21 -2.49
N ASP A 5 17.76 7.67 -3.71
CA ASP A 5 16.52 7.35 -4.38
C ASP A 5 15.80 6.16 -3.72
N THR A 6 16.54 5.12 -3.34
CA THR A 6 16.00 3.96 -2.60
C THR A 6 15.48 4.38 -1.23
N GLN A 7 16.25 5.18 -0.49
CA GLN A 7 15.87 5.67 0.84
C GLN A 7 14.65 6.59 0.78
N LYS A 8 14.59 7.52 -0.19
CA LYS A 8 13.41 8.38 -0.40
C LYS A 8 12.17 7.58 -0.78
N TRP A 9 12.33 6.53 -1.58
CA TRP A 9 11.22 5.64 -1.93
C TRP A 9 10.72 4.87 -0.69
N LEU A 10 11.63 4.30 0.10
CA LEU A 10 11.29 3.62 1.36
C LEU A 10 10.58 4.54 2.34
N ASP A 11 11.05 5.78 2.47
CA ASP A 11 10.45 6.79 3.34
C ASP A 11 9.06 7.19 2.88
N LYS A 12 8.87 7.43 1.57
CA LYS A 12 7.54 7.67 0.99
C LYS A 12 6.59 6.50 1.20
N LEU A 13 7.08 5.26 1.06
CA LEU A 13 6.28 4.06 1.26
C LEU A 13 5.85 3.92 2.73
N LYS A 14 6.76 4.21 3.67
CA LYS A 14 6.45 4.30 5.10
C LYS A 14 5.40 5.36 5.39
N VAL A 15 5.55 6.57 4.85
CA VAL A 15 4.59 7.66 5.04
C VAL A 15 3.22 7.30 4.47
N ALA A 16 3.16 6.70 3.28
CA ALA A 16 1.92 6.23 2.67
C ALA A 16 1.22 5.18 3.56
N LEU A 17 1.97 4.20 4.07
CA LEU A 17 1.45 3.22 5.02
C LEU A 17 0.94 3.86 6.32
N LEU A 18 1.70 4.78 6.92
CA LEU A 18 1.29 5.50 8.12
C LEU A 18 0.06 6.39 7.91
N SER A 19 -0.09 6.93 6.71
CA SER A 19 -1.24 7.75 6.33
C SER A 19 -2.46 6.90 5.91
N HIS A 20 -2.33 5.57 5.90
CA HIS A 20 -3.28 4.63 5.31
C HIS A 20 -3.67 4.99 3.86
N ASP A 21 -2.72 5.53 3.10
CA ASP A 21 -2.95 5.94 1.72
C ASP A 21 -2.71 4.76 0.79
N GLU A 22 -3.77 3.99 0.54
CA GLU A 22 -3.77 2.79 -0.31
C GLU A 22 -3.31 3.07 -1.75
N THR A 23 -3.66 4.25 -2.28
CA THR A 23 -3.37 4.63 -3.66
C THR A 23 -1.88 4.89 -3.81
N THR A 24 -1.34 5.73 -2.93
CA THR A 24 0.08 6.07 -2.92
C THR A 24 0.93 4.84 -2.62
N ALA A 25 0.50 3.99 -1.67
CA ALA A 25 1.18 2.75 -1.32
C ALA A 25 1.23 1.78 -2.52
N PHE A 26 0.13 1.65 -3.27
CA PHE A 26 0.08 0.85 -4.48
C PHE A 26 0.97 1.42 -5.59
N GLU A 27 0.90 2.73 -5.86
CA GLU A 27 1.73 3.38 -6.88
C GLU A 27 3.23 3.23 -6.60
N LEU A 28 3.63 3.36 -5.32
CA LEU A 28 5.00 3.13 -4.89
C LEU A 28 5.40 1.66 -5.01
N SER A 29 4.48 0.72 -4.74
CA SER A 29 4.71 -0.72 -4.94
C SER A 29 4.93 -1.11 -6.41
N GLN A 30 4.41 -0.33 -7.35
CA GLN A 30 4.62 -0.53 -8.79
C GLN A 30 5.91 0.15 -9.28
N ASN A 31 6.26 1.30 -8.69
CA ASN A 31 7.46 2.07 -9.02
C ASN A 31 8.64 1.67 -8.13
N LEU A 32 9.17 0.45 -8.32
CA LEU A 32 10.37 0.03 -7.61
C LEU A 32 11.59 0.83 -8.10
N PRO A 33 12.43 1.35 -7.20
CA PRO A 33 13.66 2.01 -7.60
C PRO A 33 14.63 1.00 -8.22
N GLU A 34 15.16 1.29 -9.41
CA GLU A 34 16.11 0.42 -10.13
C GLU A 34 17.38 0.14 -9.31
N GLY A 35 17.72 1.03 -8.38
CA GLY A 35 18.84 0.88 -7.44
C GLY A 35 18.60 -0.10 -6.29
N LEU A 36 17.37 -0.61 -6.07
CA LEU A 36 17.03 -1.45 -4.92
C LEU A 36 17.91 -2.71 -4.84
N SER A 37 18.16 -3.35 -5.98
CA SER A 37 18.99 -4.56 -6.07
C SER A 37 20.49 -4.29 -5.89
N GLN A 38 20.94 -3.06 -6.13
CA GLN A 38 22.32 -2.62 -5.89
C GLN A 38 22.51 -2.01 -4.50
N ASP A 39 21.43 -1.79 -3.76
CA ASP A 39 21.43 -1.26 -2.40
C ASP A 39 21.79 -2.35 -1.37
N SER A 40 21.95 -1.94 -0.11
CA SER A 40 22.32 -2.86 0.97
C SER A 40 21.20 -3.87 1.25
N LEU A 41 21.58 -5.06 1.74
CA LEU A 41 20.64 -6.13 2.11
C LEU A 41 19.53 -5.62 3.06
N GLU A 42 19.88 -4.71 3.96
CA GLU A 42 18.94 -4.06 4.88
C GLU A 42 17.85 -3.28 4.14
N SER A 43 18.21 -2.48 3.12
CA SER A 43 17.25 -1.75 2.28
C SER A 43 16.31 -2.70 1.54
N GLN A 44 16.83 -3.84 1.07
CA GLN A 44 16.03 -4.85 0.37
C GLN A 44 15.05 -5.55 1.30
N LEU A 45 15.47 -5.89 2.52
CA LEU A 45 14.60 -6.47 3.55
C LEU A 45 13.51 -5.49 3.95
N GLN A 46 13.89 -4.23 4.21
CA GLN A 46 12.94 -3.18 4.56
C GLN A 46 11.90 -2.95 3.45
N ALA A 47 12.32 -2.96 2.19
CA ALA A 47 11.40 -2.87 1.05
C ALA A 47 10.40 -4.02 1.04
N LYS A 48 10.86 -5.25 1.26
CA LYS A 48 10.02 -6.44 1.31
C LYS A 48 8.99 -6.36 2.44
N GLU A 49 9.40 -5.93 3.62
CA GLU A 49 8.52 -5.76 4.77
C GLU A 49 7.47 -4.68 4.53
N LEU A 50 7.85 -3.54 3.94
CA LEU A 50 6.90 -2.48 3.61
C LEU A 50 5.92 -2.93 2.54
N LEU A 51 6.38 -3.63 1.50
CA LEU A 51 5.50 -4.18 0.46
C LEU A 51 4.51 -5.19 1.04
N SER A 52 4.92 -6.03 1.99
CA SER A 52 4.00 -6.92 2.71
C SER A 52 2.91 -6.13 3.42
N GLN A 53 3.28 -5.05 4.14
CA GLN A 53 2.32 -4.18 4.80
C GLN A 53 1.38 -3.47 3.81
N VAL A 54 1.87 -3.10 2.61
CA VAL A 54 1.02 -2.53 1.55
C VAL A 54 -0.01 -3.54 1.09
N ILE A 55 0.40 -4.80 0.89
CA ILE A 55 -0.52 -5.88 0.49
C ILE A 55 -1.60 -6.06 1.56
N GLU A 56 -1.21 -6.16 2.83
CA GLU A 56 -2.16 -6.29 3.95
C GLU A 56 -3.14 -5.12 4.02
N LEU A 57 -2.66 -3.89 3.80
CA LEU A 57 -3.49 -2.69 3.75
C LEU A 57 -4.50 -2.73 2.60
N LEU A 58 -4.06 -3.13 1.40
CA LEU A 58 -4.92 -3.26 0.23
C LEU A 58 -5.97 -4.38 0.41
N GLU A 59 -5.60 -5.50 1.01
CA GLU A 59 -6.54 -6.58 1.32
C GLU A 59 -7.61 -6.13 2.32
N LYS A 60 -7.19 -5.41 3.37
CA LYS A 60 -8.13 -4.83 4.33
C LYS A 60 -9.08 -3.84 3.66
N CYS A 61 -8.56 -2.94 2.82
CA CYS A 61 -9.39 -1.94 2.16
C CYS A 61 -10.39 -2.57 1.16
N LYS A 62 -10.00 -3.67 0.51
CA LYS A 62 -10.90 -4.50 -0.31
C LYS A 62 -12.03 -5.11 0.53
N GLU A 63 -11.72 -5.66 1.70
CA GLU A 63 -12.73 -6.24 2.59
C GLU A 63 -13.70 -5.16 3.10
N GLU A 64 -13.19 -4.02 3.55
CA GLU A 64 -14.02 -2.88 3.97
C GLU A 64 -14.93 -2.38 2.84
N SER A 65 -14.41 -2.29 1.62
CA SER A 65 -15.19 -1.90 0.44
C SER A 65 -16.30 -2.89 0.14
N LYS A 66 -16.04 -4.19 0.28
CA LYS A 66 -17.05 -5.24 0.10
C LYS A 66 -18.17 -5.10 1.14
N GLN A 67 -17.83 -4.91 2.40
CA GLN A 67 -18.81 -4.69 3.47
C GLN A 67 -19.67 -3.44 3.23
N LYS A 68 -19.05 -2.31 2.86
CA LYS A 68 -19.77 -1.08 2.51
C LYS A 68 -20.73 -1.30 1.34
N LEU A 69 -20.33 -2.07 0.34
CA LEU A 69 -21.17 -2.39 -0.81
C LEU A 69 -22.38 -3.26 -0.43
N GLU A 70 -22.20 -4.22 0.48
CA GLU A 70 -23.31 -5.02 1.03
C GLU A 70 -24.29 -4.15 1.82
N GLN A 71 -23.79 -3.23 2.65
CA GLN A 71 -24.63 -2.26 3.37
C GLN A 71 -25.42 -1.35 2.41
N ILE A 72 -24.78 -0.86 1.34
CA ILE A 72 -25.45 -0.06 0.30
C ILE A 72 -26.54 -0.88 -0.39
N LYS A 73 -26.28 -2.16 -0.73
CA LYS A 73 -27.29 -3.04 -1.32
C LYS A 73 -28.49 -3.22 -0.39
N ALA A 74 -28.26 -3.45 0.90
CA ALA A 74 -29.32 -3.58 1.89
C ALA A 74 -30.15 -2.28 2.02
N ALA A 75 -29.48 -1.12 2.09
CA ALA A 75 -30.15 0.18 2.14
C ALA A 75 -30.96 0.46 0.87
N LYS A 76 -30.45 0.09 -0.31
CA LYS A 76 -31.19 0.21 -1.58
C LYS A 76 -32.40 -0.72 -1.64
N ALA A 77 -32.27 -1.96 -1.18
CA ALA A 77 -33.38 -2.91 -1.11
C ALA A 77 -34.48 -2.45 -0.15
N PHE A 78 -34.13 -1.72 0.91
CA PHE A 78 -35.08 -1.09 1.81
C PHE A 78 -35.88 0.04 1.13
N LEU A 79 -35.23 0.87 0.29
CA LEU A 79 -35.91 1.96 -0.43
C LEU A 79 -36.78 1.50 -1.62
N GLN A 80 -36.60 0.26 -2.09
CA GLN A 80 -37.39 -0.32 -3.18
C GLN A 80 -38.60 -1.13 -2.69
N ASN A 81 -38.78 -1.29 -1.36
CA ASN A 81 -40.02 -1.74 -0.73
C ASN A 81 -40.82 -0.52 -0.24
#